data_AF-A0A924JF57-F1
#
_entry.id   AF-A0A924JF57-F1
#
_cell.length_a   1.000
_cell.length_b   1.000
_cell.length_c   1.000
_cell.angle_alpha   90.00
_cell.angle_beta   90.00
_cell.angle_gamma   90.00
#
_symmetry.space_group_name_H-M   'P 1'
#
loop_
_entity.id
_entity.type
_entity.pdbx_description
1 polymer ?
#
loop_
_entity_poly.entity_id
_entity_poly.type
_entity_poly.pdbx_seq_one_letter_code
_entity_poly.pdbx_strand_id
1 'polypeptide(L)' 'MTAATALQAVIWAYEAKFKSPFTPSPLLYDATGITHKRFAKLVRGEKTPTADEITALAEFFGVPITDLV' A
#
# COMPACT_ATOMS: atom_id res chain seq x y z
N MET A 1 5.74 1.71 -20.10
CA MET A 1 5.87 0.98 -18.82
C MET A 1 5.63 1.99 -17.73
N THR A 2 4.50 1.94 -17.03
CA THR A 2 4.25 2.79 -15.86
C THR A 2 5.20 2.35 -14.76
N ALA A 3 6.01 3.26 -14.21
CA ALA A 3 6.87 2.95 -13.08
C ALA A 3 6.02 2.47 -11.90
N ALA A 4 6.40 1.37 -11.27
CA ALA A 4 5.71 0.87 -10.08
C ALA A 4 5.86 1.89 -8.95
N THR A 5 4.79 2.15 -8.21
CA THR A 5 4.85 3.00 -7.01
C THR A 5 5.53 2.27 -5.86
N ALA A 6 6.02 3.03 -4.86
CA ALA A 6 6.57 2.45 -3.64
C ALA A 6 5.55 1.50 -2.97
N LEU A 7 4.27 1.88 -2.91
CA LEU A 7 3.20 1.02 -2.42
C LEU A 7 3.02 -0.25 -3.27
N GLN A 8 3.11 -0.15 -4.61
CA GLN A 8 3.05 -1.33 -5.47
C GLN A 8 4.23 -2.29 -5.21
N ALA A 9 5.42 -1.76 -4.94
CA ALA A 9 6.59 -2.56 -4.59
C ALA A 9 6.40 -3.28 -3.24
N VAL A 10 5.85 -2.60 -2.23
CA VAL A 10 5.50 -3.21 -0.93
C VAL A 10 4.47 -4.32 -1.10
N ILE A 11 3.44 -4.11 -1.93
CA ILE A 11 2.44 -5.14 -2.24
C ILE A 11 3.12 -6.37 -2.88
N TRP A 12 3.99 -6.19 -3.86
CA TRP A 12 4.70 -7.31 -4.47
C TRP A 12 5.61 -8.06 -3.49
N ALA A 13 6.29 -7.34 -2.59
CA ALA A 13 7.10 -7.97 -1.54
C ALA A 13 6.23 -8.80 -0.59
N TYR A 14 5.04 -8.30 -0.24
CA TYR A 14 4.06 -9.04 0.54
C TYR A 14 3.60 -10.31 -0.20
N GLU A 15 3.20 -10.19 -1.46
CA GLU A 15 2.77 -11.33 -2.29
C GLU A 15 3.86 -12.39 -2.44
N ALA A 16 5.11 -11.97 -2.63
CA ALA A 16 6.26 -12.86 -2.71
C ALA A 16 6.51 -13.60 -1.38
N LYS A 17 6.37 -12.89 -0.25
CA LYS A 17 6.55 -13.46 1.09
C LYS A 17 5.47 -14.49 1.42
N PHE A 18 4.21 -14.20 1.11
CA PHE A 18 3.08 -15.06 1.45
C PHE A 18 2.68 -16.04 0.33
N LYS A 19 3.34 -15.97 -0.84
CA LYS A 19 3.03 -16.76 -2.05
C LYS A 19 1.56 -16.72 -2.43
N SER A 20 0.91 -15.58 -2.21
CA SER A 20 -0.51 -15.36 -2.43
C SER A 20 -0.74 -13.94 -2.92
N PRO A 21 -1.64 -13.71 -3.90
CA PRO A 21 -1.99 -12.37 -4.34
C PRO A 21 -2.57 -11.56 -3.18
N PHE A 22 -2.18 -10.29 -3.11
CA PHE A 22 -2.68 -9.36 -2.12
C PHE A 22 -4.04 -8.87 -2.59
N THR A 23 -5.06 -9.22 -1.81
CA THR A 23 -6.41 -8.71 -2.04
C THR A 23 -6.71 -7.66 -0.97
N PRO A 24 -6.86 -6.38 -1.33
CA PRO A 24 -7.31 -5.35 -0.40
C PRO A 24 -8.62 -5.79 0.25
N SER A 25 -8.68 -5.75 1.57
CA SER A 25 -9.83 -6.20 2.35
C SER A 25 -10.36 -5.07 3.23
N PRO A 26 -11.58 -5.18 3.78
CA PRO A 26 -12.10 -4.23 4.75
C PRO A 26 -11.13 -3.96 5.91
N LEU A 27 -10.39 -4.97 6.36
CA LEU A 27 -9.38 -4.82 7.41
C LEU A 27 -8.27 -3.83 7.05
N LEU A 28 -7.85 -3.78 5.78
CA LEU A 28 -6.89 -2.76 5.35
C LEU A 28 -7.51 -1.36 5.44
N TYR A 29 -8.75 -1.20 4.99
CA TYR A 29 -9.40 0.11 4.99
C TYR A 29 -9.70 0.61 6.40
N ASP A 30 -10.09 -0.28 7.30
CA ASP A 30 -10.35 0.04 8.70
C ASP A 30 -9.05 0.37 9.44
N ALA A 31 -7.97 -0.37 9.19
CA ALA A 31 -6.67 -0.13 9.82
C ALA A 31 -6.00 1.14 9.31
N THR A 32 -6.12 1.44 8.01
CA THR A 32 -5.42 2.56 7.38
C THR A 32 -6.25 3.85 7.30
N GLY A 33 -7.57 3.75 7.50
CA GLY A 33 -8.52 4.84 7.22
C GLY A 33 -8.64 5.18 5.72
N ILE A 34 -7.97 4.44 4.84
CA ILE A 34 -7.96 4.69 3.40
C ILE A 34 -9.18 4.05 2.76
N THR A 35 -9.88 4.80 1.91
CA THR A 35 -10.98 4.23 1.11
C THR A 35 -10.45 3.37 -0.04
N HIS A 36 -11.20 2.36 -0.48
CA HIS A 36 -10.82 1.53 -1.64
C HIS A 36 -10.41 2.35 -2.87
N LYS A 37 -11.19 3.40 -3.20
CA LYS A 37 -10.88 4.28 -4.34
C LYS A 37 -9.57 5.06 -4.15
N ARG A 38 -9.28 5.49 -2.92
CA ARG A 38 -8.03 6.19 -2.59
C ARG A 38 -6.86 5.22 -2.71
N PHE A 39 -6.96 4.03 -2.12
CA PHE A 39 -5.94 2.98 -2.22
C PHE A 39 -5.59 2.67 -3.68
N ALA A 40 -6.58 2.44 -4.54
CA ALA A 40 -6.36 2.16 -5.96
C ALA A 40 -5.58 3.28 -6.68
N LYS A 41 -5.84 4.54 -6.34
CA LYS A 41 -5.11 5.70 -6.90
C LYS A 41 -3.66 5.76 -6.42
N LEU A 42 -3.40 5.41 -5.16
CA LEU A 42 -2.05 5.35 -4.60
C LEU A 42 -1.24 4.25 -5.30
N VAL A 43 -1.81 3.05 -5.42
CA VAL A 43 -1.20 1.90 -6.10
C VAL A 43 -0.81 2.25 -7.53
N ARG A 44 -1.70 2.92 -8.29
CA ARG A 44 -1.48 3.32 -9.68
C ARG A 44 -0.57 4.54 -9.86
N GLY A 45 -0.19 5.22 -8.79
CA GLY A 45 0.61 6.45 -8.86
C GLY A 45 -0.16 7.68 -9.34
N GLU A 46 -1.50 7.62 -9.36
CA GLU A 46 -2.35 8.76 -9.70
C GLU A 46 -2.39 9.80 -8.58
N LYS A 47 -2.05 9.39 -7.34
CA LYS A 47 -1.99 10.25 -6.16
C LYS A 47 -0.79 9.88 -5.30
N THR A 48 -0.19 10.90 -4.70
CA THR A 48 0.81 10.75 -3.64
C THR A 48 0.11 10.48 -2.30
N PRO A 49 0.61 9.53 -1.51
CA PRO A 49 0.11 9.31 -0.16
C PRO A 49 0.47 10.48 0.76
N THR A 50 -0.37 10.77 1.75
CA THR A 50 -0.05 11.71 2.83
C THR A 50 0.88 11.05 3.85
N ALA A 51 1.53 11.83 4.72
CA ALA A 51 2.37 11.29 5.79
C ALA A 51 1.60 10.30 6.70
N ASP A 52 0.34 10.59 7.00
CA ASP A 52 -0.53 9.70 7.80
C ASP A 52 -0.83 8.40 7.05
N GLU A 53 -1.15 8.48 5.74
CA GLU A 53 -1.39 7.30 4.91
C GLU A 53 -0.14 6.41 4.81
N ILE A 54 1.05 7.01 4.66
CA ILE A 54 2.32 6.28 4.63
C ILE A 54 2.52 5.55 5.96
N THR A 55 2.34 6.23 7.09
CA THR A 55 2.53 5.65 8.42
C THR A 55 1.58 4.48 8.63
N ALA A 56 0.29 4.64 8.34
CA ALA A 56 -0.69 3.59 8.53
C ALA A 56 -0.49 2.40 7.58
N LEU A 57 -0.07 2.63 6.33
CA LEU A 57 0.29 1.57 5.40
C LEU A 57 1.56 0.83 5.84
N ALA A 58 2.57 1.55 6.34
CA ALA A 58 3.80 0.96 6.88
C ALA A 58 3.49 0.01 8.04
N GLU A 59 2.65 0.46 8.97
CA GLU A 59 2.18 -0.35 10.10
C GLU A 59 1.37 -1.56 9.64
N PHE A 60 0.43 -1.39 8.71
CA PHE A 60 -0.40 -2.48 8.21
C PHE A 60 0.42 -3.58 7.52
N PHE A 61 1.36 -3.19 6.66
CA PHE A 61 2.23 -4.14 5.95
C PHE A 61 3.41 -4.64 6.81
N GLY A 62 3.64 -4.02 7.97
CA GLY A 62 4.77 -4.33 8.85
C GLY A 62 6.11 -4.03 8.21
N VAL A 63 6.20 -2.91 7.48
CA VAL A 63 7.40 -2.45 6.76
C VAL A 63 7.86 -1.08 7.27
N PRO A 64 9.14 -0.71 7.09
CA PRO A 64 9.60 0.65 7.38
C PRO A 64 8.89 1.70 6.51
N ILE A 65 8.67 2.90 7.07
CA ILE A 65 8.09 4.06 6.35
C ILE A 65 8.90 4.38 5.08
N THR A 66 10.22 4.18 5.11
CA THR A 66 11.12 4.42 3.96
C THR A 66 10.79 3.58 2.73
N ASP A 67 10.10 2.46 2.90
CA ASP A 67 9.72 1.58 1.78
C ASP A 67 8.49 2.12 1.01
N LEU A 68 7.85 3.18 1.54
CA LEU A 68 6.66 3.82 0.99
C LEU A 68 6.90 5.26 0.48
N VAL A 69 8.17 5.70 0.45
CA VAL A 69 8.60 7.04 0.02
C VAL A 69 9.37 6.99 -1.29
#